data_AF-A0A7C3ETY6-F1
#
_entry.id   AF-A0A7C3ETY6-F1
#
_cell.length_a   1.000
_cell.length_b   1.000
_cell.length_c   1.000
_cell.angle_alpha   90.00
_cell.angle_beta   90.00
_cell.angle_gamma   90.00
#
_symmetry.space_group_name_H-M   'P 1'
#
loop_
_entity.id
_entity.type
_entity.pdbx_description
1 polymer ?
#
loop_
_entity_poly.entity_id
_entity_poly.type
_entity_poly.pdbx_seq_one_letter_code
_entity_poly.pdbx_strand_id
1 'polypeptide(L)'
;MLAGAQAAAERLPYTIVDTAQDRCYDGRAEIPHPRSGAPFYGQDAQYQGNAPAYKDNGDGTVSDLVTGLMWQRDPGEKKTFRQAVAGAARCRLGGHDDWRLPTIKEFYSLIQFTGTDPDPRSTDPGRLRPFLDAATFGFRYGDPARGERIMDVQYATCTKYVSTTMGGNETMFGVNFADGRIKGYPSGALPGRGEKAYCVLYVRGNPDYGRNDFHHNGDGTIADRATGLVWQQADSGKGMNWQEALAYAEGLTLAGHSDWRLPNAKELQSIVDYTRSPDATQSAAIAPVFGATRILNEGGKPDYPCYWTSTTHAGARGAESAVYIAFGRALGWMEDPRTRQVALLDVHGAGAQRSDPKDGNPSQFPRGRGPQGDVVRIANFARCVRGGGVTLRTQGPPVEAAQPARTQSVSPWMRREDRNGDGKVSREEFGGPPEHFDHFDRNRDGFLTEDETPGGPPPRPGPPR
;
A
#
# COMPACT_ATOMS: atom_id res chain seq x y z
N MET A 1 -47.43 0.83 32.11
CA MET A 1 -46.05 0.40 31.86
C MET A 1 -45.89 0.17 30.36
N LEU A 2 -45.26 1.11 29.66
CA LEU A 2 -44.94 0.97 28.24
C LEU A 2 -43.51 0.41 28.17
N ALA A 3 -43.40 -0.86 27.82
CA ALA A 3 -42.11 -1.48 27.55
C ALA A 3 -41.60 -0.93 26.21
N GLY A 4 -40.50 -0.19 26.25
CA GLY A 4 -39.80 0.26 25.06
C GLY A 4 -39.20 -0.95 24.34
N ALA A 5 -39.61 -1.17 23.09
CA ALA A 5 -38.91 -2.07 22.19
C ALA A 5 -37.54 -1.44 21.88
N GLN A 6 -36.49 -2.03 22.44
CA GLN A 6 -35.12 -1.73 22.05
C GLN A 6 -34.94 -2.27 20.63
N ALA A 7 -34.89 -1.37 19.64
CA ALA A 7 -34.59 -1.75 18.27
C ALA A 7 -33.27 -2.52 18.26
N ALA A 8 -33.30 -3.78 17.83
CA ALA A 8 -32.08 -4.55 17.59
C ALA A 8 -31.27 -3.77 16.55
N ALA A 9 -30.02 -3.44 16.87
CA ALA A 9 -29.12 -2.81 15.91
C ALA A 9 -29.04 -3.72 14.68
N GLU A 10 -29.38 -3.17 13.51
CA GLU A 10 -29.41 -3.92 12.26
C GLU A 10 -28.00 -4.45 11.97
N ARG A 11 -27.88 -5.76 11.81
CA ARG A 11 -26.57 -6.40 11.59
C ARG A 11 -26.12 -6.10 10.16
N LEU A 12 -25.03 -5.35 10.02
CA LEU A 12 -24.42 -5.04 8.73
C LEU A 12 -23.99 -6.32 7.99
N PRO A 13 -24.14 -6.39 6.65
CA PRO A 13 -23.61 -7.48 5.83
C PRO A 13 -22.12 -7.77 6.04
N TYR A 14 -21.28 -6.73 6.17
CA TYR A 14 -19.90 -6.92 6.61
C TYR A 14 -19.32 -5.71 7.34
N THR A 15 -18.38 -6.00 8.24
CA THR A 15 -17.68 -4.99 9.03
C THR A 15 -16.28 -4.80 8.47
N ILE A 16 -15.90 -3.55 8.21
CA ILE A 16 -14.52 -3.23 7.82
C ILE A 16 -13.66 -3.23 9.10
N VAL A 17 -12.69 -4.13 9.12
CA VAL A 17 -11.65 -4.18 10.15
C VAL A 17 -10.70 -3.00 10.00
N ASP A 18 -10.24 -2.46 11.12
CA ASP A 18 -9.35 -1.31 11.19
C ASP A 18 -7.92 -1.65 10.69
N THR A 19 -7.12 -0.65 10.36
CA THR A 19 -5.74 -0.81 9.87
C THR A 19 -4.75 -1.18 10.98
N ALA A 20 -5.17 -1.06 12.23
CA ALA A 20 -4.36 -1.13 13.46
C ALA A 20 -3.32 -0.02 13.60
N GLN A 21 -3.30 1.00 12.73
CA GLN A 21 -2.42 2.14 12.92
C GLN A 21 -2.86 2.97 14.12
N ASP A 22 -1.95 3.21 15.06
CA ASP A 22 -2.21 3.95 16.30
C ASP A 22 -1.20 5.10 16.54
N ARG A 23 -0.29 5.32 15.59
CA ARG A 23 0.73 6.37 15.61
C ARG A 23 0.44 7.42 14.54
N CYS A 24 0.66 8.69 14.88
CA CYS A 24 0.53 9.80 13.95
C CYS A 24 1.91 10.20 13.41
N TYR A 25 1.92 10.75 12.20
CA TYR A 25 3.13 11.12 11.50
C TYR A 25 2.98 12.47 10.81
N ASP A 26 4.05 13.24 10.73
CA ASP A 26 4.13 14.36 9.80
C ASP A 26 4.60 13.87 8.41
N GLY A 27 5.15 14.77 7.59
CA GLY A 27 5.71 14.45 6.28
C GLY A 27 6.96 13.57 6.30
N ARG A 28 7.55 13.26 7.47
CA ARG A 28 8.85 12.56 7.59
C ARG A 28 8.91 11.57 8.76
N ALA A 29 8.41 11.96 9.93
CA ALA A 29 8.64 11.28 11.20
C ALA A 29 7.35 11.10 12.01
N GLU A 30 7.43 10.30 13.06
CA GLU A 30 6.36 10.14 14.04
C GLU A 30 6.21 11.41 14.88
N ILE A 31 4.96 11.77 15.17
CA ILE A 31 4.58 12.92 15.99
C ILE A 31 3.54 12.49 17.04
N PRO A 32 3.41 13.23 18.16
CA PRO A 32 2.26 13.03 19.04
C PRO A 32 0.95 13.26 18.29
N HIS A 33 -0.15 12.69 18.77
CA HIS A 33 -1.47 12.93 18.16
C HIS A 33 -1.74 14.44 18.05
N PRO A 34 -1.89 14.96 16.82
CA PRO A 34 -2.12 16.39 16.62
C PRO A 34 -3.49 16.77 17.19
N ARG A 35 -3.57 18.00 17.70
CA ARG A 35 -4.84 18.58 18.19
C ARG A 35 -5.70 19.01 17.00
N SER A 36 -7.01 19.08 17.20
CA SER A 36 -7.93 19.62 16.20
C SER A 36 -7.45 20.98 15.68
N GLY A 37 -7.43 21.14 14.37
CA GLY A 37 -6.96 22.34 13.67
C GLY A 37 -5.44 22.47 13.51
N ALA A 38 -4.64 21.57 14.09
CA ALA A 38 -3.20 21.53 13.84
C ALA A 38 -2.87 20.83 12.50
N PRO A 39 -1.69 21.10 11.90
CA PRO A 39 -1.20 20.33 10.75
C PRO A 39 -1.24 18.83 11.01
N PHE A 40 -1.60 18.07 9.97
CA PHE A 40 -1.73 16.61 10.00
C PHE A 40 -2.78 16.08 11.00
N TYR A 41 -3.73 16.89 11.45
CA TYR A 41 -4.92 16.39 12.16
C TYR A 41 -5.84 15.58 11.24
N GLY A 42 -6.48 14.54 11.77
CA GLY A 42 -7.44 13.69 11.05
C GLY A 42 -6.85 12.39 10.46
N GLN A 43 -5.69 11.96 10.96
CA GLN A 43 -5.04 10.72 10.49
C GLN A 43 -5.80 9.46 10.92
N ASP A 44 -5.50 8.35 10.27
CA ASP A 44 -6.03 7.01 10.57
C ASP A 44 -5.89 6.66 12.06
N ALA A 45 -4.72 6.93 12.63
CA ALA A 45 -4.45 6.73 14.05
C ALA A 45 -5.37 7.53 15.00
N GLN A 46 -6.00 8.61 14.55
CA GLN A 46 -6.93 9.37 15.36
C GLN A 46 -8.36 8.82 15.31
N TYR A 47 -8.71 7.98 14.33
CA TYR A 47 -10.05 7.43 14.19
C TYR A 47 -10.04 5.92 14.40
N GLN A 48 -10.29 5.48 15.63
CA GLN A 48 -10.30 4.06 15.96
C GLN A 48 -11.62 3.43 15.49
N GLY A 49 -11.52 2.46 14.58
CA GLY A 49 -12.63 1.63 14.13
C GLY A 49 -12.65 0.24 14.80
N ASN A 50 -13.03 -0.77 14.03
CA ASN A 50 -13.12 -2.15 14.50
C ASN A 50 -11.73 -2.78 14.60
N ALA A 51 -11.09 -2.72 15.76
CA ALA A 51 -9.75 -3.26 15.99
C ALA A 51 -9.65 -4.75 15.55
N PRO A 52 -8.58 -5.16 14.83
CA PRO A 52 -8.41 -6.55 14.44
C PRO A 52 -8.46 -7.51 15.63
N ALA A 53 -9.23 -8.58 15.51
CA ALA A 53 -9.39 -9.58 16.55
C ALA A 53 -9.42 -10.97 15.92
N TYR A 54 -8.43 -11.79 16.26
CA TYR A 54 -8.27 -13.13 15.72
C TYR A 54 -8.29 -14.19 16.83
N LYS A 55 -8.82 -15.36 16.50
CA LYS A 55 -8.81 -16.54 17.35
C LYS A 55 -8.18 -17.72 16.60
N ASP A 56 -7.04 -18.20 17.10
CA ASP A 56 -6.51 -19.51 16.69
C ASP A 56 -7.45 -20.61 17.21
N ASN A 57 -7.95 -21.46 16.30
CA ASN A 57 -8.88 -22.52 16.64
C ASN A 57 -8.16 -23.83 17.06
N GLY A 58 -6.82 -23.88 16.97
CA GLY A 58 -6.01 -25.04 17.38
C GLY A 58 -6.01 -26.22 16.39
N ASP A 59 -6.63 -26.05 15.21
CA ASP A 59 -6.76 -27.07 14.16
C ASP A 59 -6.13 -26.63 12.82
N GLY A 60 -5.28 -25.59 12.88
CA GLY A 60 -4.66 -24.96 11.71
C GLY A 60 -5.52 -23.85 11.08
N THR A 61 -6.69 -23.54 11.64
CA THR A 61 -7.54 -22.42 11.19
C THR A 61 -7.53 -21.24 12.16
N VAL A 62 -7.79 -20.04 11.64
CA VAL A 62 -7.91 -18.79 12.41
C VAL A 62 -9.25 -18.15 12.11
N SER A 63 -10.05 -17.85 13.14
CA SER A 63 -11.28 -17.08 13.01
C SER A 63 -10.98 -15.58 13.12
N ASP A 64 -11.43 -14.79 12.16
CA ASP A 64 -11.48 -13.34 12.25
C ASP A 64 -12.82 -12.92 12.86
N LEU A 65 -12.76 -12.40 14.09
CA LEU A 65 -13.92 -12.08 14.91
C LEU A 65 -14.61 -10.78 14.47
N VAL A 66 -13.98 -9.98 13.60
CA VAL A 66 -14.54 -8.74 13.06
C VAL A 66 -15.24 -9.01 11.74
N THR A 67 -14.57 -9.70 10.82
CA THR A 67 -15.08 -9.90 9.45
C THR A 67 -16.02 -11.09 9.33
N GLY A 68 -15.99 -12.01 10.30
CA GLY A 68 -16.72 -13.29 10.22
C GLY A 68 -16.10 -14.27 9.22
N LEU A 69 -14.89 -13.98 8.72
CA LEU A 69 -14.11 -14.88 7.89
C LEU A 69 -13.31 -15.86 8.76
N MET A 70 -12.98 -17.01 8.20
CA MET A 70 -12.06 -17.97 8.79
C MET A 70 -11.00 -18.35 7.77
N TRP A 71 -9.76 -18.40 8.21
CA TRP A 71 -8.58 -18.48 7.37
C TRP A 71 -7.77 -19.74 7.66
N GLN A 72 -7.05 -20.24 6.66
CA GLN A 72 -5.89 -21.07 6.92
C GLN A 72 -4.85 -20.25 7.71
N ARG A 73 -4.17 -20.89 8.66
CA ARG A 73 -3.13 -20.23 9.47
C ARG A 73 -1.79 -20.13 8.76
N ASP A 74 -1.36 -21.19 8.07
CA ASP A 74 -0.04 -21.30 7.43
C ASP A 74 -0.18 -21.36 5.90
N PRO A 75 0.53 -20.52 5.13
CA PRO A 75 0.48 -20.55 3.67
C PRO A 75 1.14 -21.78 3.03
N GLY A 76 1.99 -22.48 3.77
CA GLY A 76 2.76 -23.63 3.27
C GLY A 76 3.63 -23.28 2.05
N GLU A 77 3.88 -24.29 1.21
CA GLU A 77 4.66 -24.12 -0.02
C GLU A 77 3.91 -23.31 -1.08
N LYS A 78 4.66 -22.41 -1.74
CA LYS A 78 4.17 -21.57 -2.84
C LYS A 78 3.55 -22.41 -3.96
N LYS A 79 2.50 -21.90 -4.59
CA LYS A 79 1.74 -22.57 -5.65
C LYS A 79 1.60 -21.67 -6.87
N THR A 80 1.62 -22.25 -8.06
CA THR A 80 1.15 -21.52 -9.26
C THR A 80 -0.29 -21.08 -9.07
N PHE A 81 -0.73 -20.05 -9.81
CA PHE A 81 -2.11 -19.58 -9.73
C PHE A 81 -3.13 -20.70 -10.02
N ARG A 82 -2.88 -21.54 -11.04
CA ARG A 82 -3.72 -22.70 -11.36
C ARG A 82 -3.81 -23.68 -10.19
N GLN A 83 -2.67 -23.99 -9.56
CA GLN A 83 -2.64 -24.87 -8.38
C GLN A 83 -3.35 -24.25 -7.18
N ALA A 84 -3.22 -22.93 -6.97
CA ALA A 84 -3.91 -22.19 -5.91
C ALA A 84 -5.43 -22.30 -6.07
N VAL A 85 -5.96 -22.04 -7.26
CA VAL A 85 -7.40 -22.19 -7.57
C VAL A 85 -7.87 -23.63 -7.35
N ALA A 86 -7.16 -24.60 -7.92
CA ALA A 86 -7.56 -26.00 -7.82
C ALA A 86 -7.45 -26.56 -6.38
N GLY A 87 -6.51 -26.05 -5.58
CA GLY A 87 -6.30 -26.48 -4.21
C GLY A 87 -7.41 -26.04 -3.25
N ALA A 88 -8.12 -24.94 -3.54
CA ALA A 88 -9.21 -24.46 -2.69
C ALA A 88 -10.32 -25.50 -2.55
N ALA A 89 -10.80 -26.05 -3.68
CA ALA A 89 -11.84 -27.08 -3.71
C ALA A 89 -11.44 -28.41 -3.03
N ARG A 90 -10.13 -28.67 -2.90
CA ARG A 90 -9.58 -29.86 -2.23
C ARG A 90 -9.25 -29.62 -0.76
N CYS A 91 -9.25 -28.38 -0.29
CA CYS A 91 -8.90 -28.07 1.09
C CYS A 91 -9.95 -28.67 2.04
N ARG A 92 -9.48 -29.38 3.07
CA ARG A 92 -10.30 -29.99 4.13
C ARG A 92 -9.87 -29.59 5.54
N LEU A 93 -9.14 -28.47 5.65
CA LEU A 93 -8.57 -28.00 6.91
C LEU A 93 -9.68 -27.69 7.92
N GLY A 94 -9.47 -28.03 9.20
CA GLY A 94 -10.47 -27.89 10.27
C GLY A 94 -11.74 -28.74 10.06
N GLY A 95 -11.72 -29.73 9.15
CA GLY A 95 -12.91 -30.53 8.82
C GLY A 95 -13.94 -29.82 7.92
N HIS A 96 -13.58 -28.70 7.31
CA HIS A 96 -14.47 -27.91 6.43
C HIS A 96 -14.21 -28.16 4.94
N ASP A 97 -15.22 -28.06 4.09
CA ASP A 97 -15.15 -28.33 2.65
C ASP A 97 -15.57 -27.16 1.74
N ASP A 98 -15.89 -26.00 2.33
CA ASP A 98 -16.33 -24.76 1.70
C ASP A 98 -15.20 -23.70 1.55
N TRP A 99 -13.95 -24.14 1.55
CA TRP A 99 -12.78 -23.29 1.35
C TRP A 99 -12.71 -22.70 -0.06
N ARG A 100 -12.38 -21.41 -0.16
CA ARG A 100 -12.15 -20.70 -1.43
C ARG A 100 -10.81 -19.97 -1.42
N LEU A 101 -10.31 -19.65 -2.62
CA LEU A 101 -9.25 -18.66 -2.78
C LEU A 101 -9.87 -17.28 -2.50
N PRO A 102 -9.29 -16.46 -1.60
CA PRO A 102 -9.89 -15.20 -1.17
C PRO A 102 -9.97 -14.21 -2.32
N THR A 103 -10.96 -13.32 -2.27
CA THR A 103 -10.95 -12.09 -3.05
C THR A 103 -9.90 -11.13 -2.50
N ILE A 104 -9.52 -10.12 -3.28
CA ILE A 104 -8.60 -9.08 -2.80
C ILE A 104 -9.17 -8.28 -1.63
N LYS A 105 -10.49 -8.04 -1.58
CA LYS A 105 -11.15 -7.36 -0.44
C LYS A 105 -11.05 -8.19 0.84
N GLU A 106 -11.33 -9.48 0.76
CA GLU A 106 -11.14 -10.40 1.90
C GLU A 106 -9.68 -10.43 2.34
N PHE A 107 -8.74 -10.57 1.42
CA PHE A 107 -7.33 -10.71 1.80
C PHE A 107 -6.73 -9.40 2.36
N TYR A 108 -7.14 -8.25 1.83
CA TYR A 108 -6.71 -6.94 2.31
C TYR A 108 -7.20 -6.64 3.74
N SER A 109 -8.27 -7.30 4.19
CA SER A 109 -8.73 -7.20 5.58
C SER A 109 -7.65 -7.61 6.59
N LEU A 110 -6.76 -8.53 6.22
CA LEU A 110 -5.67 -8.99 7.09
C LEU A 110 -4.49 -8.02 7.19
N ILE A 111 -4.38 -7.03 6.29
CA ILE A 111 -3.24 -6.10 6.32
C ILE A 111 -3.23 -5.29 7.62
N GLN A 112 -2.08 -5.17 8.27
CA GLN A 112 -1.88 -4.30 9.42
C GLN A 112 -0.84 -3.22 9.09
N PHE A 113 -1.26 -1.95 9.13
CA PHE A 113 -0.41 -0.79 8.84
C PHE A 113 0.50 -0.38 10.02
N THR A 114 0.68 -1.30 10.96
CA THR A 114 1.79 -1.31 11.91
C THR A 114 3.06 -1.97 11.33
N GLY A 115 2.98 -2.57 10.14
CA GLY A 115 4.12 -3.16 9.44
C GLY A 115 5.14 -2.11 8.98
N THR A 116 6.33 -2.59 8.59
CA THR A 116 7.43 -1.74 8.14
C THR A 116 7.82 -2.12 6.72
N ASP A 117 7.65 -1.19 5.77
CA ASP A 117 8.06 -1.39 4.38
C ASP A 117 9.59 -1.58 4.29
N PRO A 118 10.06 -2.72 3.76
CA PRO A 118 11.49 -2.99 3.65
C PRO A 118 12.19 -2.08 2.65
N ASP A 119 13.48 -1.84 2.88
CA ASP A 119 14.37 -1.42 1.79
C ASP A 119 14.42 -2.55 0.74
N PRO A 120 14.08 -2.29 -0.53
CA PRO A 120 14.12 -3.30 -1.59
C PRO A 120 15.48 -3.97 -1.80
N ARG A 121 16.57 -3.35 -1.33
CA ARG A 121 17.95 -3.86 -1.39
C ARG A 121 18.36 -4.63 -0.14
N SER A 122 17.54 -4.63 0.93
CA SER A 122 17.87 -5.33 2.16
C SER A 122 17.79 -6.85 1.97
N THR A 123 18.76 -7.54 2.56
CA THR A 123 18.79 -9.00 2.70
C THR A 123 18.55 -9.45 4.14
N ASP A 124 18.42 -8.52 5.08
CA ASP A 124 18.27 -8.78 6.52
C ASP A 124 16.82 -8.47 6.96
N PRO A 125 15.98 -9.49 7.20
CA PRO A 125 14.61 -9.29 7.66
C PRO A 125 14.50 -9.14 9.18
N GLY A 126 15.59 -9.26 9.96
CA GLY A 126 15.54 -9.44 11.42
C GLY A 126 14.90 -8.29 12.20
N ARG A 127 14.72 -7.12 11.59
CA ARG A 127 14.07 -5.94 12.19
C ARG A 127 12.76 -5.55 11.50
N LEU A 128 12.31 -6.31 10.50
CA LEU A 128 11.11 -5.97 9.74
C LEU A 128 9.86 -6.58 10.38
N ARG A 129 8.87 -5.75 10.62
CA ARG A 129 7.53 -6.21 10.99
C ARG A 129 6.68 -6.38 9.73
N PRO A 130 6.14 -7.59 9.45
CA PRO A 130 5.25 -7.75 8.31
C PRO A 130 3.95 -6.96 8.55
N PHE A 131 3.28 -6.61 7.46
CA PHE A 131 1.96 -6.00 7.47
C PHE A 131 0.85 -7.01 7.77
N LEU A 132 1.09 -7.90 8.73
CA LEU A 132 0.21 -9.02 9.13
C LEU A 132 0.41 -9.28 10.62
N ASP A 133 -0.63 -9.78 11.30
CA ASP A 133 -0.46 -10.37 12.63
C ASP A 133 0.31 -11.70 12.53
N ALA A 134 1.64 -11.61 12.57
CA ALA A 134 2.52 -12.77 12.49
C ALA A 134 2.60 -13.60 13.78
N ALA A 135 1.95 -13.16 14.87
CA ALA A 135 1.78 -14.00 16.06
C ALA A 135 0.66 -15.03 15.82
N THR A 136 -0.39 -14.60 15.10
CA THR A 136 -1.52 -15.46 14.76
C THR A 136 -1.28 -16.22 13.45
N PHE A 137 -0.81 -15.56 12.39
CA PHE A 137 -0.64 -16.16 11.07
C PHE A 137 0.80 -16.59 10.80
N GLY A 138 0.96 -17.72 10.11
CA GLY A 138 2.24 -18.16 9.60
C GLY A 138 2.76 -17.20 8.53
N PHE A 139 3.94 -16.63 8.77
CA PHE A 139 4.60 -15.72 7.82
C PHE A 139 6.11 -15.96 7.81
N ARG A 140 6.69 -15.91 6.61
CA ARG A 140 8.15 -15.92 6.40
C ARG A 140 8.46 -14.95 5.27
N TYR A 141 9.51 -14.15 5.43
CA TYR A 141 10.10 -13.38 4.33
C TYR A 141 10.74 -14.31 3.30
N GLY A 142 10.97 -13.80 2.09
CA GLY A 142 11.72 -14.53 1.07
C GLY A 142 13.15 -14.79 1.53
N ASP A 143 13.75 -15.86 1.03
CA ASP A 143 15.07 -16.36 1.44
C ASP A 143 16.18 -15.96 0.45
N PRO A 144 17.06 -15.00 0.80
CA PRO A 144 18.19 -14.61 -0.04
C PRO A 144 19.18 -15.74 -0.31
N ALA A 145 19.30 -16.74 0.56
CA ALA A 145 20.16 -17.90 0.32
C ALA A 145 19.64 -18.78 -0.84
N ARG A 146 18.35 -18.64 -1.18
CA ARG A 146 17.69 -19.29 -2.32
C ARG A 146 17.54 -18.35 -3.53
N GLY A 147 18.17 -17.18 -3.49
CA GLY A 147 18.09 -16.16 -4.54
C GLY A 147 16.77 -15.38 -4.55
N GLU A 148 15.97 -15.46 -3.47
CA GLU A 148 14.75 -14.67 -3.32
C GLU A 148 15.07 -13.32 -2.66
N ARG A 149 14.35 -12.27 -3.03
CA ARG A 149 14.34 -11.03 -2.25
C ARG A 149 13.45 -11.25 -1.03
N ILE A 150 13.70 -10.53 0.05
CA ILE A 150 12.86 -10.59 1.27
C ILE A 150 11.37 -10.35 1.00
N MET A 151 11.05 -9.53 -0.02
CA MET A 151 9.69 -9.22 -0.45
C MET A 151 9.09 -10.23 -1.46
N ASP A 152 9.79 -11.32 -1.79
CA ASP A 152 9.31 -12.37 -2.70
C ASP A 152 8.29 -13.31 -2.05
N VAL A 153 7.26 -12.72 -1.44
CA VAL A 153 6.22 -13.40 -0.65
C VAL A 153 4.82 -12.94 -1.05
N GLN A 154 4.60 -12.86 -2.37
CA GLN A 154 3.33 -12.41 -2.93
C GLN A 154 2.22 -13.45 -2.74
N TYR A 155 1.06 -13.03 -2.24
CA TYR A 155 -0.10 -13.88 -1.99
C TYR A 155 -1.11 -13.79 -3.12
N ALA A 156 -1.60 -14.95 -3.56
CA ALA A 156 -2.60 -15.04 -4.62
C ALA A 156 -4.02 -14.78 -4.11
N THR A 157 -4.81 -14.05 -4.90
CA THR A 157 -6.26 -13.89 -4.69
C THR A 157 -7.00 -14.32 -5.95
N CYS A 158 -8.30 -14.59 -5.88
CA CYS A 158 -9.13 -14.87 -7.05
C CYS A 158 -9.55 -13.61 -7.84
N THR A 159 -9.24 -12.41 -7.35
CA THR A 159 -9.63 -11.16 -8.00
C THR A 159 -8.70 -10.84 -9.17
N LYS A 160 -9.17 -11.10 -10.39
CA LYS A 160 -8.46 -10.75 -11.62
C LYS A 160 -8.62 -9.28 -11.95
N TYR A 161 -7.56 -8.70 -12.53
CA TYR A 161 -7.69 -7.41 -13.22
C TYR A 161 -8.44 -7.64 -14.52
N VAL A 162 -9.42 -6.79 -14.80
CA VAL A 162 -10.26 -6.89 -16.01
C VAL A 162 -9.56 -6.43 -17.30
N SER A 163 -8.30 -6.01 -17.19
CA SER A 163 -7.41 -5.70 -18.31
C SER A 163 -6.06 -6.40 -18.08
N THR A 164 -5.05 -6.02 -18.84
CA THR A 164 -3.69 -6.55 -18.74
C THR A 164 -2.73 -5.53 -18.18
N THR A 165 -1.66 -5.98 -17.52
CA THR A 165 -0.52 -5.14 -17.14
C THR A 165 0.70 -5.44 -18.04
N MET A 166 1.81 -4.72 -17.85
CA MET A 166 3.16 -4.98 -18.40
C MET A 166 3.26 -6.08 -19.47
N GLY A 167 3.37 -5.71 -20.74
CA GLY A 167 3.55 -6.69 -21.83
C GLY A 167 2.32 -7.52 -22.16
N GLY A 168 1.11 -7.06 -21.81
CA GLY A 168 -0.14 -7.77 -22.10
C GLY A 168 -0.41 -8.96 -21.20
N ASN A 169 0.21 -8.99 -20.01
CA ASN A 169 0.07 -10.10 -19.08
C ASN A 169 -1.31 -10.13 -18.43
N GLU A 170 -1.95 -11.31 -18.41
CA GLU A 170 -3.15 -11.57 -17.62
C GLU A 170 -2.80 -11.48 -16.13
N THR A 171 -3.54 -10.65 -15.39
CA THR A 171 -3.13 -10.22 -14.05
C THR A 171 -4.20 -10.51 -13.01
N MET A 172 -3.76 -10.92 -11.81
CA MET A 172 -4.55 -10.91 -10.59
C MET A 172 -4.03 -9.85 -9.63
N PHE A 173 -4.92 -9.27 -8.83
CA PHE A 173 -4.51 -8.45 -7.70
C PHE A 173 -4.07 -9.38 -6.58
N GLY A 174 -2.85 -9.22 -6.08
CA GLY A 174 -2.39 -9.92 -4.89
C GLY A 174 -1.97 -8.97 -3.80
N VAL A 175 -1.87 -9.49 -2.59
CA VAL A 175 -1.34 -8.79 -1.42
C VAL A 175 0.09 -9.24 -1.18
N ASN A 176 0.95 -8.33 -0.73
CA ASN A 176 2.27 -8.68 -0.23
C ASN A 176 2.44 -8.19 1.21
N PHE A 177 2.32 -9.10 2.17
CA PHE A 177 2.46 -8.74 3.59
C PHE A 177 3.90 -8.37 4.00
N ALA A 178 4.91 -8.62 3.16
CA ALA A 178 6.25 -8.07 3.43
C ALA A 178 6.32 -6.56 3.17
N ASP A 179 5.56 -6.03 2.21
CA ASP A 179 5.67 -4.64 1.76
C ASP A 179 4.34 -3.85 1.84
N GLY A 180 3.28 -4.46 2.35
CA GLY A 180 2.03 -3.79 2.70
C GLY A 180 1.23 -3.24 1.51
N ARG A 181 1.27 -3.89 0.34
CA ARG A 181 0.63 -3.38 -0.89
C ARG A 181 -0.28 -4.38 -1.59
N ILE A 182 -1.23 -3.84 -2.35
CA ILE A 182 -1.95 -4.53 -3.42
C ILE A 182 -1.25 -4.25 -4.75
N LYS A 183 -0.83 -5.28 -5.47
CA LYS A 183 -0.15 -5.15 -6.77
C LYS A 183 -0.75 -6.08 -7.81
N GLY A 184 -0.55 -5.73 -9.08
CA GLY A 184 -0.82 -6.63 -10.19
C GLY A 184 0.26 -7.70 -10.30
N TYR A 185 -0.14 -8.96 -10.26
CA TYR A 185 0.73 -10.11 -10.48
C TYR A 185 0.24 -10.98 -11.64
N PRO A 186 1.16 -11.56 -12.43
CA PRO A 186 0.76 -12.41 -13.55
C PRO A 186 0.06 -13.67 -13.06
N SER A 187 -1.14 -13.92 -13.56
CA SER A 187 -1.93 -15.10 -13.22
C SER A 187 -1.73 -16.27 -14.19
N GLY A 188 -1.12 -16.01 -15.35
CA GLY A 188 -0.77 -16.99 -16.37
C GLY A 188 0.74 -17.20 -16.53
N ALA A 189 1.10 -18.00 -17.54
CA ALA A 189 2.49 -18.24 -17.90
C ALA A 189 3.10 -16.99 -18.55
N LEU A 190 4.31 -16.63 -18.12
CA LEU A 190 5.07 -15.53 -18.69
C LEU A 190 5.96 -16.02 -19.85
N PRO A 191 6.08 -15.26 -20.95
CA PRO A 191 6.96 -15.59 -22.06
C PRO A 191 8.40 -15.85 -21.58
N GLY A 192 8.93 -17.05 -21.86
CA GLY A 192 10.29 -17.46 -21.49
C GLY A 192 10.56 -17.64 -19.99
N ARG A 193 9.54 -17.53 -19.11
CA ARG A 193 9.69 -17.67 -17.65
C ARG A 193 8.72 -18.67 -17.00
N GLY A 194 7.70 -19.14 -17.74
CA GLY A 194 6.72 -20.09 -17.22
C GLY A 194 5.76 -19.46 -16.20
N GLU A 195 5.07 -20.30 -15.43
CA GLU A 195 4.13 -19.85 -14.39
C GLU A 195 4.86 -19.46 -13.11
N LYS A 196 4.48 -18.32 -12.55
CA LYS A 196 4.99 -17.86 -11.25
C LYS A 196 4.23 -18.53 -10.11
N ALA A 197 4.94 -18.83 -9.01
CA ALA A 197 4.36 -19.35 -7.78
C ALA A 197 4.16 -18.25 -6.72
N TYR A 198 3.14 -18.42 -5.88
CA TYR A 198 2.63 -17.48 -4.89
C TYR A 198 2.35 -18.15 -3.56
N CYS A 199 2.44 -17.40 -2.46
CA CYS A 199 1.88 -17.84 -1.18
C CYS A 199 0.34 -17.93 -1.29
N VAL A 200 -0.27 -18.86 -0.55
CA VAL A 200 -1.72 -19.11 -0.64
C VAL A 200 -2.28 -19.31 0.75
N LEU A 201 -3.28 -18.50 1.13
CA LEU A 201 -4.19 -18.80 2.23
C LEU A 201 -5.59 -18.94 1.65
N TYR A 202 -6.28 -20.04 1.96
CA TYR A 202 -7.69 -20.18 1.71
C TYR A 202 -8.52 -19.55 2.82
N VAL A 203 -9.72 -19.12 2.45
CA VAL A 203 -10.70 -18.49 3.34
C VAL A 203 -12.04 -19.21 3.24
N ARG A 204 -12.83 -19.13 4.31
CA ARG A 204 -14.22 -19.56 4.40
C ARG A 204 -15.02 -18.59 5.28
N GLY A 205 -16.32 -18.78 5.40
CA GLY A 205 -17.21 -17.85 6.14
C GLY A 205 -17.51 -16.57 5.36
N ASN A 206 -18.44 -15.76 5.88
CA ASN A 206 -18.98 -14.51 5.32
C ASN A 206 -18.86 -14.34 3.78
N PRO A 207 -19.77 -14.90 2.97
CA PRO A 207 -19.74 -14.77 1.51
C PRO A 207 -20.08 -13.35 1.01
N ASP A 208 -20.59 -12.48 1.87
CA ASP A 208 -20.99 -11.11 1.54
C ASP A 208 -19.88 -10.09 1.82
N TYR A 209 -18.75 -10.52 2.39
CA TYR A 209 -17.62 -9.63 2.67
C TYR A 209 -17.12 -8.93 1.40
N GLY A 210 -17.18 -7.59 1.39
CA GLY A 210 -16.74 -6.77 0.26
C GLY A 210 -17.79 -6.56 -0.84
N ARG A 211 -19.03 -7.05 -0.67
CA ARG A 211 -20.17 -6.72 -1.53
C ARG A 211 -20.86 -5.46 -1.00
N ASN A 212 -20.70 -4.35 -1.71
CA ASN A 212 -21.32 -3.08 -1.33
C ASN A 212 -22.82 -3.06 -1.65
N ASP A 213 -23.57 -2.25 -0.91
CA ASP A 213 -24.97 -1.90 -1.21
C ASP A 213 -25.11 -0.37 -1.22
N PHE A 214 -24.82 0.22 -2.37
CA PHE A 214 -24.78 1.68 -2.52
C PHE A 214 -26.17 2.26 -2.80
N HIS A 215 -26.53 3.27 -2.01
CA HIS A 215 -27.73 4.07 -2.18
C HIS A 215 -27.37 5.55 -2.35
N HIS A 216 -27.82 6.16 -3.44
CA HIS A 216 -27.68 7.59 -3.66
C HIS A 216 -28.75 8.34 -2.87
N ASN A 217 -28.31 9.21 -1.93
CA ASN A 217 -29.22 9.94 -1.05
C ASN A 217 -29.84 11.19 -1.69
N GLY A 218 -29.32 11.65 -2.83
CA GLY A 218 -29.82 12.85 -3.54
C GLY A 218 -29.34 14.19 -2.96
N ASP A 219 -28.40 14.17 -2.02
CA ASP A 219 -27.86 15.33 -1.29
C ASP A 219 -26.35 15.51 -1.48
N GLY A 220 -25.77 14.82 -2.48
CA GLY A 220 -24.32 14.76 -2.71
C GLY A 220 -23.61 13.67 -1.92
N THR A 221 -24.34 12.75 -1.28
CA THR A 221 -23.78 11.61 -0.55
C THR A 221 -24.28 10.25 -1.05
N ILE A 222 -23.44 9.22 -0.84
CA ILE A 222 -23.76 7.82 -1.12
C ILE A 222 -23.69 7.04 0.19
N ALA A 223 -24.80 6.43 0.61
CA ALA A 223 -24.78 5.46 1.70
C ALA A 223 -24.32 4.09 1.18
N ASP A 224 -23.40 3.44 1.88
CA ASP A 224 -23.11 2.02 1.70
C ASP A 224 -23.76 1.24 2.84
N ARG A 225 -24.95 0.69 2.57
CA ARG A 225 -25.73 -0.06 3.56
C ARG A 225 -25.07 -1.37 3.97
N ALA A 226 -24.12 -1.87 3.19
CA ALA A 226 -23.36 -3.06 3.53
C ALA A 226 -22.38 -2.83 4.70
N THR A 227 -21.88 -1.59 4.84
CA THR A 227 -20.84 -1.21 5.81
C THR A 227 -21.30 -0.16 6.82
N GLY A 228 -22.44 0.49 6.58
CA GLY A 228 -22.93 1.61 7.38
C GLY A 228 -22.15 2.91 7.18
N LEU A 229 -21.27 2.98 6.18
CA LEU A 229 -20.53 4.18 5.83
C LEU A 229 -21.34 5.10 4.92
N VAL A 230 -21.11 6.40 5.03
CA VAL A 230 -21.64 7.40 4.09
C VAL A 230 -20.46 8.12 3.44
N TRP A 231 -20.51 8.22 2.13
CA TRP A 231 -19.42 8.71 1.30
C TRP A 231 -19.79 10.01 0.60
N GLN A 232 -18.78 10.86 0.42
CA GLN A 232 -18.86 11.99 -0.51
C GLN A 232 -19.09 11.43 -1.93
N GLN A 233 -20.12 11.90 -2.64
CA GLN A 233 -20.42 11.43 -3.99
C GLN A 233 -19.43 11.97 -5.03
N ALA A 234 -19.12 13.25 -5.00
CA ALA A 234 -18.04 13.84 -5.80
C ALA A 234 -16.68 13.58 -5.13
N ASP A 235 -15.59 13.55 -5.90
CA ASP A 235 -14.25 13.69 -5.34
C ASP A 235 -13.85 15.16 -5.19
N SER A 236 -12.64 15.42 -4.72
CA SER A 236 -12.12 16.77 -4.49
C SER A 236 -11.99 17.63 -5.76
N GLY A 237 -12.17 17.08 -6.97
CA GLY A 237 -12.05 17.80 -8.24
C GLY A 237 -10.62 18.21 -8.63
N LYS A 238 -9.67 18.16 -7.70
CA LYS A 238 -8.25 18.45 -7.89
C LYS A 238 -7.38 17.61 -6.95
N GLY A 239 -6.14 17.39 -7.37
CA GLY A 239 -5.10 16.77 -6.54
C GLY A 239 -4.58 17.74 -5.48
N MET A 240 -4.12 17.18 -4.37
CA MET A 240 -3.57 17.90 -3.22
C MET A 240 -2.55 17.01 -2.49
N ASN A 241 -1.62 17.60 -1.75
CA ASN A 241 -0.70 16.81 -0.94
C ASN A 241 -1.45 16.16 0.25
N TRP A 242 -0.78 15.29 1.00
CA TRP A 242 -1.45 14.50 2.02
C TRP A 242 -1.95 15.36 3.21
N GLN A 243 -1.18 16.36 3.62
CA GLN A 243 -1.59 17.28 4.69
C GLN A 243 -2.83 18.08 4.29
N GLU A 244 -2.87 18.55 3.03
CA GLU A 244 -4.03 19.25 2.46
C GLU A 244 -5.25 18.34 2.35
N ALA A 245 -5.09 17.05 2.02
CA ALA A 245 -6.18 16.08 1.96
C ALA A 245 -6.82 15.82 3.32
N LEU A 246 -6.01 15.73 4.38
CA LEU A 246 -6.49 15.64 5.76
C LEU A 246 -7.29 16.90 6.12
N ALA A 247 -6.72 18.08 5.89
CA ALA A 247 -7.38 19.36 6.18
C ALA A 247 -8.67 19.57 5.37
N TYR A 248 -8.69 19.13 4.10
CA TYR A 248 -9.87 19.16 3.24
C TYR A 248 -11.02 18.33 3.83
N ALA A 249 -10.72 17.13 4.33
CA ALA A 249 -11.74 16.27 4.90
C ALA A 249 -12.30 16.83 6.22
N GLU A 250 -11.43 17.25 7.14
CA GLU A 250 -11.81 17.82 8.44
C GLU A 250 -12.54 19.16 8.30
N GLY A 251 -12.31 19.89 7.21
CA GLY A 251 -13.00 21.14 6.89
C GLY A 251 -14.30 20.97 6.08
N LEU A 252 -14.63 19.75 5.63
CA LEU A 252 -15.78 19.52 4.76
C LEU A 252 -17.09 19.64 5.53
N THR A 253 -17.98 20.51 5.06
CA THR A 253 -19.41 20.49 5.42
C THR A 253 -20.23 20.11 4.20
N LEU A 254 -20.92 18.97 4.28
CA LEU A 254 -21.72 18.41 3.18
C LEU A 254 -22.95 17.71 3.73
N ALA A 255 -24.10 17.89 3.06
CA ALA A 255 -25.40 17.34 3.48
C ALA A 255 -25.77 17.65 4.94
N GLY A 256 -25.39 18.84 5.45
CA GLY A 256 -25.64 19.25 6.83
C GLY A 256 -24.71 18.60 7.88
N HIS A 257 -23.68 17.87 7.44
CA HIS A 257 -22.73 17.17 8.31
C HIS A 257 -21.33 17.75 8.21
N SER A 258 -20.61 17.77 9.33
CA SER A 258 -19.22 18.25 9.48
C SER A 258 -18.30 17.24 10.17
N ASP A 259 -18.73 15.98 10.27
CA ASP A 259 -17.99 14.83 10.84
C ASP A 259 -17.29 14.02 9.73
N TRP A 260 -16.92 14.68 8.64
CA TRP A 260 -16.24 14.08 7.50
C TRP A 260 -14.76 13.87 7.80
N ARG A 261 -14.23 12.75 7.34
CA ARG A 261 -12.82 12.37 7.50
C ARG A 261 -12.28 11.77 6.22
N LEU A 262 -10.95 11.80 6.10
CA LEU A 262 -10.27 11.08 5.04
C LEU A 262 -10.32 9.57 5.41
N PRO A 263 -10.80 8.69 4.51
CA PRO A 263 -10.95 7.27 4.81
C PRO A 263 -9.60 6.63 5.08
N ASN A 264 -9.55 5.65 5.98
CA ASN A 264 -8.36 4.82 6.09
C ASN A 264 -8.22 3.91 4.86
N ALA A 265 -7.07 3.23 4.76
CA ALA A 265 -6.76 2.41 3.58
C ALA A 265 -7.77 1.30 3.29
N LYS A 266 -8.34 0.68 4.33
CA LYS A 266 -9.31 -0.43 4.17
C LYS A 266 -10.70 0.08 3.81
N GLU A 267 -11.11 1.22 4.35
CA GLU A 267 -12.36 1.87 3.97
C GLU A 267 -12.34 2.31 2.52
N LEU A 268 -11.27 2.98 2.06
CA LEU A 268 -11.18 3.42 0.68
C LEU A 268 -11.10 2.24 -0.30
N GLN A 269 -10.39 1.17 0.07
CA GLN A 269 -10.34 -0.06 -0.72
C GLN A 269 -11.72 -0.74 -0.82
N SER A 270 -12.57 -0.59 0.20
CA SER A 270 -13.88 -1.23 0.24
C SER A 270 -14.83 -0.78 -0.87
N ILE A 271 -14.63 0.43 -1.43
CA ILE A 271 -15.44 0.97 -2.53
C ILE A 271 -14.83 0.76 -3.92
N VAL A 272 -13.67 0.10 -4.02
CA VAL A 272 -13.10 -0.27 -5.32
C VAL A 272 -13.98 -1.31 -5.99
N ASP A 273 -14.33 -1.04 -7.24
CA ASP A 273 -14.99 -1.99 -8.13
C ASP A 273 -13.96 -2.63 -9.06
N TYR A 274 -13.48 -3.80 -8.68
CA TYR A 274 -12.48 -4.58 -9.42
C TYR A 274 -13.00 -5.14 -10.75
N THR A 275 -14.29 -4.98 -11.07
CA THR A 275 -14.85 -5.35 -12.39
C THR A 275 -14.72 -4.23 -13.42
N ARG A 276 -14.16 -3.08 -13.03
CA ARG A 276 -14.10 -1.86 -13.84
C ARG A 276 -12.68 -1.36 -13.95
N SER A 277 -12.35 -0.81 -15.11
CA SER A 277 -11.09 -0.11 -15.35
C SER A 277 -11.21 0.85 -16.53
N PRO A 278 -10.24 1.78 -16.70
CA PRO A 278 -10.21 2.67 -17.86
C PRO A 278 -10.15 1.91 -19.18
N ASP A 279 -9.44 0.78 -19.23
CA ASP A 279 -9.23 -0.01 -20.45
C ASP A 279 -10.38 -0.98 -20.76
N ALA A 280 -11.06 -1.51 -19.73
CA ALA A 280 -12.14 -2.48 -19.93
C ALA A 280 -13.52 -1.82 -20.04
N THR A 281 -13.76 -0.75 -19.29
CA THR A 281 -15.10 -0.16 -19.11
C THR A 281 -15.14 1.35 -19.37
N GLN A 282 -14.02 1.95 -19.75
CA GLN A 282 -13.88 3.41 -19.97
C GLN A 282 -14.27 4.27 -18.75
N SER A 283 -14.21 3.68 -17.55
CA SER A 283 -14.53 4.34 -16.28
C SER A 283 -13.44 4.12 -15.24
N ALA A 284 -13.50 4.88 -14.14
CA ALA A 284 -12.73 4.55 -12.95
C ALA A 284 -13.16 3.18 -12.38
N ALA A 285 -12.30 2.57 -11.57
CA ALA A 285 -12.55 1.34 -10.82
C ALA A 285 -13.47 1.59 -9.59
N ILE A 286 -14.65 2.18 -9.82
CA ILE A 286 -15.66 2.51 -8.81
C ILE A 286 -17.06 2.39 -9.39
N ALA A 287 -18.06 2.14 -8.54
CA ALA A 287 -19.45 2.08 -8.95
C ALA A 287 -19.92 3.40 -9.59
N PRO A 288 -20.72 3.38 -10.68
CA PRO A 288 -21.16 4.59 -11.41
C PRO A 288 -21.98 5.61 -10.61
N VAL A 289 -22.44 5.23 -9.42
CA VAL A 289 -23.16 6.15 -8.51
C VAL A 289 -22.23 7.23 -7.93
N PHE A 290 -20.91 6.99 -7.93
CA PHE A 290 -19.89 7.94 -7.54
C PHE A 290 -19.45 8.79 -8.73
N GLY A 291 -19.30 10.10 -8.51
CA GLY A 291 -18.63 10.97 -9.46
C GLY A 291 -17.12 10.85 -9.31
N ALA A 292 -16.41 10.53 -10.40
CA ALA A 292 -14.95 10.47 -10.45
C ALA A 292 -14.42 11.45 -11.51
N THR A 293 -13.53 12.37 -11.10
CA THR A 293 -12.94 13.36 -11.99
C THR A 293 -12.06 12.68 -13.04
N ARG A 294 -12.24 13.06 -14.31
CA ARG A 294 -11.39 12.61 -15.41
C ARG A 294 -10.14 13.46 -15.46
N ILE A 295 -8.98 12.82 -15.62
CA ILE A 295 -7.68 13.48 -15.75
C ILE A 295 -6.99 13.05 -17.04
N LEU A 296 -5.92 13.75 -17.39
CA LEU A 296 -4.90 13.22 -18.30
C LEU A 296 -3.78 12.65 -17.45
N ASN A 297 -3.39 11.40 -17.73
CA ASN A 297 -2.24 10.79 -17.07
C ASN A 297 -0.91 11.32 -17.64
N GLU A 298 0.19 10.80 -17.12
CA GLU A 298 1.56 11.22 -17.44
C GLU A 298 1.93 10.98 -18.91
N GLY A 299 1.16 10.14 -19.62
CA GLY A 299 1.27 9.91 -21.06
C GLY A 299 0.28 10.72 -21.90
N GLY A 300 -0.43 11.69 -21.31
CA GLY A 300 -1.43 12.52 -21.98
C GLY A 300 -2.72 11.79 -22.34
N LYS A 301 -2.98 10.61 -21.75
CA LYS A 301 -4.17 9.80 -22.06
C LYS A 301 -5.28 10.03 -21.03
N PRO A 302 -6.57 9.93 -21.42
CA PRO A 302 -7.68 9.96 -20.47
C PRO A 302 -7.55 8.86 -19.40
N ASP A 303 -7.68 9.27 -18.15
CA ASP A 303 -7.55 8.41 -16.98
C ASP A 303 -8.35 8.96 -15.78
N TYR A 304 -8.20 8.30 -14.63
CA TYR A 304 -8.81 8.69 -13.36
C TYR A 304 -7.74 8.79 -12.27
N PRO A 305 -7.95 9.62 -11.24
CA PRO A 305 -6.94 9.89 -10.23
C PRO A 305 -6.73 8.71 -9.27
N CYS A 306 -5.66 8.83 -8.49
CA CYS A 306 -5.52 8.08 -7.25
C CYS A 306 -6.13 8.90 -6.10
N TYR A 307 -6.65 8.21 -5.08
CA TYR A 307 -7.22 8.85 -3.90
C TYR A 307 -6.36 8.58 -2.67
N TRP A 308 -6.05 9.65 -1.93
CA TRP A 308 -5.39 9.57 -0.63
C TRP A 308 -6.26 8.85 0.40
N THR A 309 -5.59 8.16 1.30
CA THR A 309 -6.15 7.65 2.56
C THR A 309 -5.54 8.42 3.73
N SER A 310 -6.12 8.32 4.92
CA SER A 310 -5.55 8.86 6.16
C SER A 310 -4.44 7.98 6.75
N THR A 311 -4.09 6.87 6.09
CA THR A 311 -3.13 5.86 6.57
C THR A 311 -1.70 6.17 6.09
N THR A 312 -0.76 6.26 7.03
CA THR A 312 0.67 6.33 6.72
C THR A 312 1.20 4.96 6.29
N HIS A 313 2.06 4.94 5.27
CA HIS A 313 2.81 3.75 4.87
C HIS A 313 4.25 3.86 5.38
N ALA A 314 4.48 3.45 6.63
CA ALA A 314 5.79 3.55 7.26
C ALA A 314 6.78 2.55 6.65
N GLY A 315 8.01 3.00 6.43
CA GLY A 315 9.10 2.19 5.91
C GLY A 315 10.32 2.21 6.81
N ALA A 316 11.29 1.35 6.51
CA ALA A 316 12.52 1.20 7.29
C ALA A 316 13.35 2.49 7.41
N ARG A 317 13.13 3.46 6.51
CA ARG A 317 13.86 4.74 6.46
C ARG A 317 13.05 5.93 6.96
N GLY A 318 11.78 5.76 7.35
CA GLY A 318 10.93 6.84 7.83
C GLY A 318 9.46 6.69 7.47
N ALA A 319 8.69 7.75 7.70
CA ALA A 319 7.25 7.80 7.52
C ALA A 319 6.81 8.78 6.42
N GLU A 320 7.68 8.99 5.42
CA GLU A 320 7.48 9.99 4.37
C GLU A 320 6.31 9.69 3.43
N SER A 321 5.83 8.44 3.37
CA SER A 321 4.80 8.03 2.43
C SER A 321 3.46 7.78 3.10
N ALA A 322 2.38 8.13 2.41
CA ALA A 322 1.01 7.77 2.77
C ALA A 322 0.41 6.82 1.73
N VAL A 323 -0.62 6.09 2.11
CA VAL A 323 -1.29 5.13 1.22
C VAL A 323 -2.25 5.87 0.29
N TYR A 324 -2.23 5.48 -0.99
CA TYR A 324 -3.28 5.82 -1.95
C TYR A 324 -3.85 4.57 -2.61
N ILE A 325 -5.10 4.67 -3.08
CA ILE A 325 -5.74 3.67 -3.95
C ILE A 325 -5.89 4.25 -5.37
N ALA A 326 -5.47 3.48 -6.39
CA ALA A 326 -5.59 3.88 -7.79
C ALA A 326 -6.97 3.54 -8.34
N PHE A 327 -7.77 4.54 -8.71
CA PHE A 327 -9.06 4.33 -9.38
C PHE A 327 -8.93 4.41 -10.91
N GLY A 328 -7.86 5.02 -11.41
CA GLY A 328 -7.37 4.88 -12.78
C GLY A 328 -6.21 3.89 -12.89
N ARG A 329 -5.47 3.91 -14.00
CA ARG A 329 -4.31 3.03 -14.20
C ARG A 329 -3.22 3.30 -13.16
N ALA A 330 -2.60 2.23 -12.67
CA ALA A 330 -1.47 2.33 -11.75
C ALA A 330 -0.17 2.24 -12.56
N LEU A 331 0.29 3.40 -13.02
CA LEU A 331 1.32 3.53 -14.04
C LEU A 331 2.75 3.46 -13.48
N GLY A 332 3.68 3.05 -14.33
CA GLY A 332 5.12 3.05 -14.03
C GLY A 332 5.98 3.20 -15.29
N TRP A 333 7.11 3.89 -15.13
CA TRP A 333 8.14 4.09 -16.14
C TRP A 333 9.07 2.87 -16.19
N MET A 334 8.73 1.92 -17.03
CA MET A 334 9.45 0.65 -17.14
C MET A 334 10.66 0.76 -18.06
N GLU A 335 11.83 0.54 -17.45
CA GLU A 335 13.13 0.15 -18.00
C GLU A 335 13.13 -1.15 -18.83
N ASP A 336 13.22 -1.17 -20.16
CA ASP A 336 13.60 -2.42 -20.86
C ASP A 336 15.10 -2.72 -20.61
N PRO A 337 15.47 -3.83 -19.95
CA PRO A 337 16.87 -4.07 -19.56
C PRO A 337 17.81 -4.32 -20.75
N ARG A 338 17.29 -4.71 -21.92
CA ARG A 338 18.09 -5.03 -23.12
C ARG A 338 18.29 -3.81 -23.99
N THR A 339 17.23 -3.05 -24.21
CA THR A 339 17.23 -1.90 -25.13
C THR A 339 17.44 -0.57 -24.42
N ARG A 340 17.33 -0.54 -23.09
CA ARG A 340 17.34 0.67 -22.25
C ARG A 340 16.20 1.65 -22.57
N GLN A 341 15.21 1.22 -23.36
CA GLN A 341 14.05 2.05 -23.67
C GLN A 341 13.12 2.12 -22.46
N VAL A 342 12.65 3.32 -22.16
CA VAL A 342 11.68 3.57 -21.09
C VAL A 342 10.29 3.65 -21.71
N ALA A 343 9.33 2.92 -21.13
CA ALA A 343 7.93 2.98 -21.53
C ALA A 343 7.02 3.20 -20.32
N LEU A 344 6.01 4.06 -20.48
CA LEU A 344 4.95 4.22 -19.48
C LEU A 344 3.92 3.11 -19.66
N LEU A 345 3.80 2.24 -18.66
CA LEU A 345 2.93 1.07 -18.68
C LEU A 345 1.99 1.07 -17.47
N ASP A 346 0.81 0.45 -17.61
CA ASP A 346 0.04 0.04 -16.44
C ASP A 346 0.73 -1.16 -15.79
N VAL A 347 1.34 -0.91 -14.62
CA VAL A 347 2.21 -1.88 -13.93
C VAL A 347 1.49 -2.63 -12.82
N HIS A 348 0.41 -2.06 -12.26
CA HIS A 348 -0.34 -2.72 -11.18
C HIS A 348 -1.85 -2.83 -11.43
N GLY A 349 -2.43 -2.06 -12.36
CA GLY A 349 -3.86 -2.07 -12.65
C GLY A 349 -4.70 -1.10 -11.80
N ALA A 350 -5.85 -0.68 -12.34
CA ALA A 350 -6.85 0.10 -11.60
C ALA A 350 -7.48 -0.75 -10.48
N GLY A 351 -7.37 -0.26 -9.24
CA GLY A 351 -7.70 -0.98 -8.00
C GLY A 351 -6.47 -1.36 -7.16
N ALA A 352 -5.26 -1.07 -7.64
CA ALA A 352 -4.03 -1.24 -6.87
C ALA A 352 -3.95 -0.26 -5.69
N GLN A 353 -3.30 -0.69 -4.63
CA GLN A 353 -2.95 0.14 -3.47
C GLN A 353 -1.44 0.31 -3.42
N ARG A 354 -1.00 1.55 -3.42
CA ARG A 354 0.41 1.93 -3.37
C ARG A 354 0.61 3.02 -2.32
N SER A 355 1.76 3.69 -2.38
CA SER A 355 2.06 4.81 -1.53
C SER A 355 2.89 5.84 -2.30
N ASP A 356 2.69 7.10 -1.94
CA ASP A 356 3.39 8.27 -2.48
C ASP A 356 3.96 9.09 -1.32
N PRO A 357 5.02 9.88 -1.53
CA PRO A 357 5.43 10.90 -0.58
C PRO A 357 4.26 11.81 -0.18
N LYS A 358 4.18 12.16 1.10
CA LYS A 358 3.12 13.00 1.68
C LYS A 358 3.18 14.44 1.18
N ASP A 359 4.36 14.89 0.80
CA ASP A 359 4.65 16.23 0.29
C ASP A 359 5.90 16.18 -0.61
N GLY A 360 6.21 17.28 -1.29
CA GLY A 360 7.38 17.43 -2.16
C GLY A 360 7.01 17.72 -3.61
N ASN A 361 7.98 17.53 -4.52
CA ASN A 361 7.81 17.86 -5.93
C ASN A 361 7.85 16.61 -6.83
N PRO A 362 6.78 16.29 -7.58
CA PRO A 362 6.74 15.13 -8.49
C PRO A 362 7.84 15.15 -9.55
N SER A 363 8.34 16.33 -9.94
CA SER A 363 9.42 16.44 -10.93
C SER A 363 10.74 15.83 -10.45
N GLN A 364 10.88 15.55 -9.15
CA GLN A 364 12.02 14.82 -8.58
C GLN A 364 11.98 13.32 -8.90
N PHE A 365 10.87 12.82 -9.45
CA PHE A 365 10.67 11.43 -9.82
C PHE A 365 10.37 11.26 -11.33
N PRO A 366 11.24 11.76 -12.23
CA PRO A 366 10.97 11.74 -13.67
C PRO A 366 10.91 10.32 -14.25
N ARG A 367 11.46 9.33 -13.55
CA ARG A 367 11.38 7.89 -13.86
C ARG A 367 10.55 7.10 -12.85
N GLY A 368 9.75 7.79 -12.05
CA GLY A 368 9.01 7.19 -10.94
C GLY A 368 9.90 6.63 -9.84
N ARG A 369 9.37 5.69 -9.06
CA ARG A 369 10.02 5.13 -7.86
C ARG A 369 9.92 3.61 -7.80
N GLY A 370 11.01 2.99 -7.36
CA GLY A 370 11.08 1.54 -7.16
C GLY A 370 11.26 0.74 -8.46
N PRO A 371 11.25 -0.61 -8.37
CA PRO A 371 11.68 -1.48 -9.47
C PRO A 371 10.82 -1.40 -10.75
N GLN A 372 9.57 -0.98 -10.62
CA GLN A 372 8.65 -0.79 -11.75
C GLN A 372 8.54 0.67 -12.21
N GLY A 373 9.35 1.57 -11.63
CA GLY A 373 9.29 3.00 -11.92
C GLY A 373 7.93 3.61 -11.64
N ASP A 374 7.27 3.20 -10.54
CA ASP A 374 5.91 3.65 -10.21
C ASP A 374 5.82 5.17 -10.28
N VAL A 375 4.84 5.68 -11.01
CA VAL A 375 4.59 7.11 -11.10
C VAL A 375 4.34 7.68 -9.69
N VAL A 376 5.00 8.79 -9.39
CA VAL A 376 4.84 9.53 -8.13
C VAL A 376 4.11 10.83 -8.45
N ARG A 377 2.92 11.02 -7.85
CA ARG A 377 2.07 12.20 -8.11
C ARG A 377 2.13 13.21 -6.99
N ILE A 378 2.23 12.77 -5.72
CA ILE A 378 2.13 13.59 -4.49
C ILE A 378 0.79 14.33 -4.36
N ALA A 379 0.37 15.07 -5.38
CA ALA A 379 -0.96 15.62 -5.54
C ALA A 379 -1.97 14.53 -5.95
N ASN A 380 -2.39 13.70 -5.00
CA ASN A 380 -3.51 12.76 -5.18
C ASN A 380 -4.84 13.42 -4.77
N PHE A 381 -5.96 12.89 -5.25
CA PHE A 381 -7.29 13.43 -4.96
C PHE A 381 -7.79 12.92 -3.60
N ALA A 382 -8.89 13.47 -3.10
CA ALA A 382 -9.55 13.02 -1.87
C ALA A 382 -11.02 12.70 -2.10
N ARG A 383 -11.53 11.71 -1.37
CA ARG A 383 -12.95 11.40 -1.23
C ARG A 383 -13.22 11.13 0.24
N CYS A 384 -14.08 11.95 0.84
CA CYS A 384 -14.33 11.86 2.27
C CYS A 384 -15.36 10.78 2.61
N VAL A 385 -15.27 10.28 3.84
CA VAL A 385 -16.20 9.32 4.43
C VAL A 385 -16.66 9.82 5.80
N ARG A 386 -17.82 9.36 6.26
CA ARG A 386 -18.31 9.54 7.63
C ARG A 386 -19.01 8.27 8.12
N GLY A 387 -19.28 8.22 9.42
CA GLY A 387 -19.92 7.06 10.07
C GLY A 387 -18.93 5.93 10.38
N GLY A 388 -19.44 4.69 10.41
CA GLY A 388 -18.64 3.49 10.72
C GLY A 388 -18.36 3.26 12.21
N GLY A 389 -19.01 4.03 13.10
CA GLY A 389 -18.84 3.87 14.56
C GLY A 389 -17.44 4.19 15.08
N VAL A 390 -16.64 4.98 14.33
CA VAL A 390 -15.28 5.32 14.74
C VAL A 390 -15.27 6.20 15.99
N THR A 391 -14.27 6.00 16.85
CA THR A 391 -14.03 6.81 18.04
C THR A 391 -12.78 7.66 17.88
N LEU A 392 -12.89 8.96 18.15
CA LEU A 392 -11.75 9.88 18.08
C LEU A 392 -10.77 9.62 19.25
N ARG A 393 -9.50 9.42 18.92
CA ARG A 393 -8.38 9.30 19.86
C ARG A 393 -7.58 10.61 19.91
N THR A 394 -7.74 11.36 20.99
CA THR A 394 -7.00 12.60 21.23
C THR A 394 -5.56 12.37 21.70
N GLN A 395 -5.22 11.14 22.09
CA GLN A 395 -3.88 10.73 22.52
C GLN A 395 -3.55 9.37 21.90
N GLY A 396 -2.26 9.17 21.66
CA GLY A 396 -1.68 7.92 21.17
C GLY A 396 -0.57 7.43 22.08
N PRO A 397 0.11 6.33 21.72
CA PRO A 397 1.33 5.92 22.40
C PRO A 397 2.37 7.06 22.38
N PRO A 398 3.31 7.10 23.35
CA PRO A 398 4.44 8.00 23.28
C PRO A 398 5.20 7.81 21.95
N VAL A 399 5.66 8.93 21.39
CA VAL A 399 6.50 8.92 20.19
C VAL A 399 7.69 8.02 20.46
N GLU A 400 7.89 7.01 19.61
CA GLU A 400 9.08 6.19 19.72
C GLU A 400 10.29 7.09 19.40
N ALA A 401 11.27 7.12 20.30
CA ALA A 401 12.55 7.72 19.98
C ALA A 401 13.02 7.07 18.68
N ALA A 402 13.25 7.88 17.64
CA ALA A 402 13.69 7.37 16.35
C ALA A 402 14.76 6.32 16.61
N GLN A 403 14.44 5.05 16.35
CA GLN A 403 15.42 3.99 16.49
C GLN A 403 16.60 4.48 15.68
N PRO A 404 17.83 4.51 16.23
CA PRO A 404 18.95 4.97 15.44
C PRO A 404 18.89 4.14 14.17
N ALA A 405 18.60 4.81 13.04
CA ALA A 405 18.87 4.25 11.74
C ALA A 405 20.25 3.64 11.92
N ARG A 406 20.47 2.38 11.50
CA ARG A 406 21.84 1.87 11.43
C ARG A 406 22.62 3.05 10.87
N THR A 407 23.50 3.65 11.68
CA THR A 407 24.59 4.41 11.14
C THR A 407 25.28 3.33 10.33
N GLN A 408 24.90 3.20 9.05
CA GLN A 408 25.88 2.96 8.03
C GLN A 408 26.92 3.99 8.41
N SER A 409 28.03 3.50 8.96
CA SER A 409 29.09 4.34 9.44
C SER A 409 29.45 5.20 8.24
N VAL A 410 28.95 6.44 8.19
CA VAL A 410 29.15 7.31 7.04
C VAL A 410 30.64 7.32 6.83
N SER A 411 31.09 6.84 5.68
CA SER A 411 32.51 6.68 5.42
C SER A 411 33.21 8.01 5.74
N PRO A 412 34.45 8.01 6.25
CA PRO A 412 35.22 9.25 6.40
C PRO A 412 35.30 10.05 5.09
N TRP A 413 35.05 9.39 3.95
CA TRP A 413 34.88 9.98 2.65
C TRP A 413 33.55 10.75 2.52
N MET A 414 32.39 10.13 2.75
CA MET A 414 31.09 10.82 2.66
C MET A 414 31.02 12.01 3.62
N ARG A 415 31.52 11.87 4.85
CA ARG A 415 31.59 12.98 5.82
C ARG A 415 32.43 14.18 5.38
N ARG A 416 33.35 13.97 4.43
CA ARG A 416 34.21 15.03 3.91
C ARG A 416 33.62 15.70 2.68
N GLU A 417 32.97 14.92 1.82
CA GLU A 417 32.52 15.37 0.51
C GLU A 417 31.07 15.87 0.51
N ASP A 418 30.18 15.28 1.34
CA ASP A 418 28.78 15.74 1.52
C ASP A 418 28.77 17.02 2.37
N ARG A 419 28.99 18.16 1.69
CA ARG A 419 29.13 19.47 2.34
C ARG A 419 27.78 20.05 2.78
N ASN A 420 26.70 19.70 2.10
CA ASN A 420 25.37 20.21 2.41
C ASN A 420 24.57 19.31 3.38
N GLY A 421 25.02 18.07 3.61
CA GLY A 421 24.46 17.12 4.57
C GLY A 421 23.19 16.43 4.10
N ASP A 422 22.92 16.35 2.79
CA ASP A 422 21.74 15.73 2.21
C ASP A 422 21.88 14.22 1.99
N GLY A 423 23.02 13.63 2.37
CA GLY A 423 23.27 12.20 2.34
C GLY A 423 23.74 11.67 0.98
N LYS A 424 24.17 12.55 0.07
CA LYS A 424 24.75 12.25 -1.25
C LYS A 424 25.78 13.32 -1.63
N VAL A 425 26.61 13.06 -2.63
CA VAL A 425 27.66 14.01 -3.07
C VAL A 425 27.39 14.42 -4.51
N SER A 426 27.04 15.68 -4.72
CA SER A 426 26.91 16.28 -6.05
C SER A 426 28.27 16.49 -6.74
N ARG A 427 28.26 16.78 -8.04
CA ARG A 427 29.49 17.11 -8.80
C ARG A 427 30.21 18.33 -8.25
N GLU A 428 29.44 19.29 -7.75
CA GLU A 428 29.92 20.52 -7.15
C GLU A 428 30.57 20.26 -5.77
N GLU A 429 30.16 19.19 -5.11
CA GLU A 429 30.63 18.76 -3.80
C GLU A 429 31.89 17.91 -3.86
N PHE A 430 32.03 17.11 -4.91
CA PHE A 430 33.16 16.20 -5.12
C PHE A 430 34.50 16.93 -5.29
N GLY A 431 35.40 16.72 -4.34
CA GLY A 431 36.74 17.31 -4.31
C GLY A 431 37.81 16.58 -5.12
N GLY A 432 37.46 15.53 -5.87
CA GLY A 432 38.38 14.77 -6.73
C GLY A 432 38.41 15.26 -8.20
N PRO A 433 39.25 14.66 -9.06
CA PRO A 433 39.26 14.96 -10.49
C PRO A 433 37.88 14.70 -11.13
N PRO A 434 37.30 15.62 -11.91
CA PRO A 434 35.94 15.47 -12.47
C PRO A 434 35.72 14.16 -13.26
N GLU A 435 36.76 13.68 -13.93
CA GLU A 435 36.81 12.42 -14.68
C GLU A 435 36.42 11.19 -13.82
N HIS A 436 36.71 11.25 -12.51
CA HIS A 436 36.49 10.15 -11.57
C HIS A 436 35.07 10.15 -11.01
N PHE A 437 34.35 11.27 -11.09
CA PHE A 437 32.96 11.33 -10.65
C PHE A 437 32.12 10.34 -11.46
N ASP A 438 32.26 10.35 -12.79
CA ASP A 438 31.55 9.47 -13.71
C ASP A 438 31.91 7.99 -13.53
N HIS A 439 33.10 7.73 -12.97
CA HIS A 439 33.54 6.37 -12.66
C HIS A 439 32.87 5.82 -11.39
N PHE A 440 32.63 6.67 -10.40
CA PHE A 440 31.99 6.30 -9.14
C PHE A 440 30.46 6.35 -9.21
N ASP A 441 29.90 7.24 -10.03
CA ASP A 441 28.46 7.38 -10.28
C ASP A 441 27.97 6.22 -11.16
N ARG A 442 27.90 5.03 -10.57
CA ARG A 442 27.57 3.77 -11.25
C ARG A 442 26.12 3.76 -11.72
N ASN A 443 25.24 4.43 -10.99
CA ASN A 443 23.82 4.53 -11.34
C ASN A 443 23.52 5.69 -12.33
N ARG A 444 24.48 6.61 -12.52
CA ARG A 444 24.43 7.80 -13.39
C ARG A 444 23.29 8.76 -13.05
N ASP A 445 23.01 8.92 -11.76
CA ASP A 445 21.99 9.83 -11.25
C ASP A 445 22.52 11.25 -10.99
N GLY A 446 23.84 11.47 -11.18
CA GLY A 446 24.50 12.76 -10.99
C GLY A 446 24.93 13.01 -9.54
N PHE A 447 24.79 12.02 -8.67
CA PHE A 447 25.21 12.06 -7.27
C PHE A 447 26.02 10.80 -6.93
N LEU A 448 26.88 10.89 -5.91
CA LEU A 448 27.55 9.71 -5.35
C LEU A 448 26.94 9.40 -3.98
N THR A 449 26.46 8.17 -3.81
CA THR A 449 25.97 7.66 -2.53
C THR A 449 27.03 6.81 -1.82
N GLU A 450 26.83 6.49 -0.53
CA GLU A 450 27.79 5.68 0.27
C GLU A 450 28.15 4.36 -0.43
N ASP A 451 27.20 3.71 -1.11
CA ASP A 451 27.42 2.48 -1.86
C ASP A 451 28.28 2.65 -3.12
N GLU A 452 28.42 3.87 -3.63
CA GLU A 452 29.23 4.25 -4.80
C GLU A 452 30.63 4.74 -4.43
N THR A 453 30.91 4.87 -3.13
CA THR A 453 32.21 5.34 -2.65
C THR A 453 33.33 4.31 -2.85
N PRO A 454 34.56 4.74 -3.18
CA PRO A 454 35.72 3.85 -3.17
C PRO A 454 36.02 3.40 -1.74
N GLY A 455 36.25 2.09 -1.56
CA GLY A 455 36.53 1.44 -0.27
C GLY A 455 37.90 1.75 0.36
N GLY A 456 38.30 3.03 0.38
CA GLY A 456 39.57 3.51 0.93
C GLY A 456 40.62 3.83 -0.15
N PRO A 457 41.70 4.55 0.23
CA PRO A 457 42.77 4.91 -0.71
C PRO A 457 43.47 3.64 -1.25
N PRO A 458 43.95 3.66 -2.51
CA PRO A 458 44.62 2.52 -3.12
C PRO A 458 45.83 2.07 -2.27
N PRO A 459 46.18 0.78 -2.27
CA PRO A 459 47.37 0.30 -1.56
C PRO A 459 48.60 1.08 -2.02
N ARG A 460 49.39 1.60 -1.07
CA ARG A 460 50.67 2.24 -1.41
C ARG A 460 51.54 1.21 -2.16
N PRO A 461 52.12 1.55 -3.33
CA PRO A 461 53.10 0.67 -3.95
C PRO A 461 54.24 0.43 -2.97
N GLY A 462 54.52 -0.85 -2.69
CA GLY A 462 55.64 -1.25 -1.85
C GLY A 462 56.96 -0.73 -2.41
N PRO A 463 57.98 -0.51 -1.57
CA PRO A 463 59.24 0.06 -2.03
C PRO A 463 59.90 -0.87 -3.07
N PRO A 464 60.56 -0.30 -4.11
CA PRO A 464 61.26 -1.08 -5.11
C PRO A 464 62.37 -1.92 -4.46
N ARG A 465 62.53 -3.16 -4.96
CA ARG A 465 63.46 -4.17 -4.45
C ARG A 465 64.93 -3.76 -4.57
#